data_AF-A0A6L7MX55-F1
#
_entry.id   AF-A0A6L7MX55-F1
#
_cell.length_a   1.000
_cell.length_b   1.000
_cell.length_c   1.000
_cell.angle_alpha   90.00
_cell.angle_beta   90.00
_cell.angle_gamma   90.00
#
_symmetry.space_group_name_H-M   'P 1'
#
loop_
_entity.id
_entity.type
_entity.pdbx_description
1 polymer ?
#
loop_
_entity_poly.entity_id
_entity_poly.type
_entity_poly.pdbx_seq_one_letter_code
_entity_poly.pdbx_strand_id
1 'polypeptide(L)'
;RQPNTGDSQRQFRASLEEREFTDLDLPQGFGPDPESEAIARRGLARLYWTREMGASELTELAGELPAADGRETAEAVRNWANDKAFQVGMHVLRGNLSPGEARVALSNLAEASLATVAAAVVADIAGTGPGAGRGIAIVALGDLASHDMHPDSAIDVLLVHDGWQASESQRLALRFGMALRDLAQHSLLFSATDSKPVAALGLGELAGRLAEAPDGAVPLGLRARRVFDWGDAAFGGRVDEAQHEALSRCANASLPARPSPAATAEQSIGATNYANMPGGLVDTETAARLLLLTQEPRLAEAHAKPGDSPPPAAVILTNCGAERLAKAATLWRDLEGIMRLVGEEGFDIAGAAPNVKSVVANACGCESYEALEQAVNEAASGAAAEIDALAAA
;
A
#
# COMPACT_ATOMS: atom_id res chain seq x y z
N ARG A 1 -11.58 -36.64 -31.36
CA ARG A 1 -11.60 -37.13 -29.96
C ARG A 1 -11.93 -35.93 -29.10
N GLN A 2 -13.12 -35.90 -28.48
CA GLN A 2 -13.46 -34.83 -27.53
C GLN A 2 -12.47 -34.92 -26.34
N PRO A 3 -11.96 -33.79 -25.82
CA PRO A 3 -11.13 -33.82 -24.62
C PRO A 3 -11.95 -34.38 -23.46
N ASN A 4 -11.34 -35.23 -22.63
CA ASN A 4 -12.00 -35.87 -21.50
C ASN A 4 -12.19 -34.85 -20.36
N THR A 5 -13.20 -34.00 -20.46
CA THR A 5 -13.50 -32.88 -19.55
C THR A 5 -13.62 -33.28 -18.09
N GLY A 6 -14.00 -34.53 -17.80
CA GLY A 6 -14.14 -35.04 -16.43
C GLY A 6 -12.83 -35.29 -15.68
N ASP A 7 -11.72 -35.55 -16.39
CA ASP A 7 -10.40 -35.70 -15.75
C ASP A 7 -9.73 -34.34 -15.52
N SER A 8 -9.86 -33.40 -16.46
CA SER A 8 -9.39 -32.02 -16.26
C SER A 8 -10.09 -31.33 -15.10
N GLN A 9 -11.40 -31.51 -14.93
CA GLN A 9 -12.14 -30.95 -13.79
C GLN A 9 -11.73 -31.58 -12.45
N ARG A 10 -11.38 -32.87 -12.43
CA ARG A 10 -10.90 -33.54 -11.21
C ARG A 10 -9.47 -33.13 -10.86
N GLN A 11 -8.58 -33.03 -11.85
CA GLN A 11 -7.23 -32.50 -11.64
C GLN A 11 -7.26 -31.04 -11.20
N PHE A 12 -8.14 -30.22 -11.77
CA PHE A 12 -8.34 -28.83 -11.34
C PHE A 12 -8.85 -28.74 -9.90
N ARG A 13 -9.80 -29.59 -9.48
CA ARG A 13 -10.26 -29.64 -8.08
C ARG A 13 -9.18 -30.15 -7.13
N ALA A 14 -8.37 -31.12 -7.55
CA ALA A 14 -7.25 -31.61 -6.75
C ALA A 14 -6.12 -30.56 -6.63
N SER A 15 -5.83 -29.81 -7.70
CA SER A 15 -4.85 -28.71 -7.66
C SER A 15 -5.37 -27.50 -6.86
N LEU A 16 -6.69 -27.35 -6.72
CA LEU A 16 -7.29 -26.39 -5.79
C LEU A 16 -7.14 -26.82 -4.31
N GLU A 17 -6.90 -28.11 -4.05
CA GLU A 17 -6.75 -28.68 -2.70
C GLU A 17 -5.27 -28.75 -2.25
N GLU A 18 -4.31 -28.76 -3.19
CA GLU A 18 -2.88 -28.58 -2.88
C GLU A 18 -2.59 -27.09 -2.61
N ARG A 19 -2.16 -26.78 -1.39
CA ARG A 19 -2.00 -25.41 -0.83
C ARG A 19 -1.02 -24.47 -1.56
N GLU A 20 -0.46 -24.87 -2.68
CA GLU A 20 0.33 -24.01 -3.55
C GLU A 20 -0.47 -23.70 -4.83
N PHE A 21 -1.52 -22.88 -4.67
CA PHE A 21 -2.25 -22.22 -5.75
C PHE A 21 -1.37 -21.19 -6.53
N THR A 22 -0.05 -21.23 -6.29
CA THR A 22 0.97 -20.23 -6.61
C THR A 22 1.68 -20.49 -7.93
N ASP A 23 1.33 -21.55 -8.67
CA ASP A 23 1.92 -21.73 -9.99
C ASP A 23 1.33 -20.71 -10.97
N LEU A 24 2.25 -20.03 -11.66
CA LEU A 24 2.01 -19.17 -12.82
C LEU A 24 1.07 -19.83 -13.84
N ASP A 25 1.07 -21.15 -13.88
CA ASP A 25 0.39 -21.97 -14.87
C ASP A 25 -0.69 -22.85 -14.21
N LEU A 26 -1.85 -22.26 -13.94
CA LEU A 26 -3.09 -23.05 -13.85
C LEU A 26 -3.16 -23.98 -15.09
N PRO A 27 -3.49 -25.27 -14.93
CA PRO A 27 -3.48 -26.23 -16.03
C PRO A 27 -4.34 -25.71 -17.20
N GLN A 28 -3.88 -25.87 -18.44
CA GLN A 28 -4.66 -25.52 -19.63
C GLN A 28 -5.74 -26.58 -19.91
N GLY A 29 -6.84 -26.20 -20.54
CA GLY A 29 -7.91 -27.13 -20.93
C GLY A 29 -8.86 -27.52 -19.78
N PHE A 30 -9.01 -26.65 -18.77
CA PHE A 30 -9.98 -26.82 -17.68
C PHE A 30 -11.31 -26.12 -17.96
N GLY A 31 -11.31 -25.15 -18.88
CA GLY A 31 -12.50 -24.45 -19.34
C GLY A 31 -13.04 -25.00 -20.67
N PRO A 32 -14.27 -24.63 -21.05
CA PRO A 32 -14.83 -25.00 -22.35
C PRO A 32 -14.14 -24.30 -23.53
N ASP A 33 -13.49 -23.17 -23.30
CA ASP A 33 -12.81 -22.32 -24.29
C ASP A 33 -11.79 -21.38 -23.61
N PRO A 34 -10.87 -20.74 -24.37
CA PRO A 34 -9.84 -19.87 -23.81
C PRO A 34 -10.35 -18.63 -23.06
N GLU A 35 -11.50 -18.07 -23.43
CA GLU A 35 -12.07 -16.89 -22.76
C GLU A 35 -12.60 -17.27 -21.38
N SER A 36 -13.34 -18.39 -21.30
CA SER A 36 -13.80 -18.96 -20.05
C SER A 36 -12.65 -19.28 -19.09
N GLU A 37 -11.53 -19.81 -19.61
CA GLU A 37 -10.33 -20.04 -18.80
C GLU A 37 -9.73 -18.73 -18.27
N ALA A 38 -9.59 -17.71 -19.13
CA ALA A 38 -9.06 -16.42 -18.71
C ALA A 38 -9.92 -15.76 -17.61
N ILE A 39 -11.25 -15.85 -17.72
CA ILE A 39 -12.19 -15.37 -16.69
C ILE A 39 -11.97 -16.12 -15.38
N ALA A 40 -11.87 -17.45 -15.42
CA ALA A 40 -11.66 -18.26 -14.23
C ALA A 40 -10.29 -17.98 -13.57
N ARG A 41 -9.21 -17.86 -14.36
CA ARG A 41 -7.87 -17.51 -13.85
C ARG A 41 -7.87 -16.17 -13.13
N ARG A 42 -8.50 -15.14 -13.72
CA ARG A 42 -8.69 -13.82 -13.06
C ARG A 42 -9.44 -13.95 -11.75
N GLY A 43 -10.59 -14.63 -11.77
CA GLY A 43 -11.43 -14.80 -10.58
C GLY A 43 -10.70 -15.50 -9.43
N LEU A 44 -9.95 -16.55 -9.73
CA LEU A 44 -9.20 -17.31 -8.73
C LEU A 44 -8.01 -16.52 -8.19
N ALA A 45 -7.20 -15.90 -9.06
CA ALA A 45 -6.06 -15.08 -8.64
C ALA A 45 -6.53 -13.95 -7.72
N ARG A 46 -7.64 -13.28 -8.08
CA ARG A 46 -8.26 -12.25 -7.25
C ARG A 46 -8.72 -12.80 -5.91
N LEU A 47 -9.46 -13.91 -5.88
CA LEU A 47 -9.92 -14.52 -4.63
C LEU A 47 -8.75 -14.85 -3.70
N TYR A 48 -7.76 -15.57 -4.22
CA TYR A 48 -6.59 -15.98 -3.47
C TYR A 48 -5.84 -14.78 -2.90
N TRP A 49 -5.40 -13.85 -3.74
CA TRP A 49 -4.52 -12.75 -3.31
C TRP A 49 -5.21 -11.62 -2.55
N THR A 50 -6.51 -11.39 -2.76
CA THR A 50 -7.23 -10.25 -2.15
C THR A 50 -8.21 -10.66 -1.05
N ARG A 51 -8.49 -11.96 -0.87
CA ARG A 51 -9.43 -12.46 0.15
C ARG A 51 -8.86 -13.54 1.05
N GLU A 52 -8.16 -14.53 0.51
CA GLU A 52 -7.63 -15.66 1.30
C GLU A 52 -6.27 -15.33 1.92
N MET A 53 -5.40 -14.64 1.18
CA MET A 53 -4.08 -14.21 1.63
C MET A 53 -4.14 -12.81 2.26
N GLY A 54 -4.85 -12.72 3.39
CA GLY A 54 -4.87 -11.53 4.24
C GLY A 54 -3.54 -11.31 4.98
N ALA A 55 -3.39 -10.15 5.61
CA ALA A 55 -2.20 -9.83 6.39
C ALA A 55 -1.99 -10.81 7.56
N SER A 56 -3.08 -11.27 8.20
CA SER A 56 -3.01 -12.25 9.29
C SER A 56 -2.49 -13.60 8.80
N GLU A 57 -3.07 -14.14 7.73
CA GLU A 57 -2.69 -15.42 7.14
C GLU A 57 -1.24 -15.38 6.62
N LEU A 58 -0.84 -14.27 6.00
CA LEU A 58 0.54 -14.06 5.56
C LEU A 58 1.52 -13.94 6.73
N THR A 59 1.11 -13.36 7.86
CA THR A 59 1.93 -13.27 9.07
C THR A 59 2.14 -14.65 9.70
N GLU A 60 1.11 -15.50 9.73
CA GLU A 60 1.23 -16.89 10.18
C GLU A 60 2.25 -17.66 9.33
N LEU A 61 2.14 -17.56 8.01
CA LEU A 61 3.08 -18.22 7.07
C LEU A 61 4.51 -17.70 7.22
N ALA A 62 4.69 -16.38 7.37
CA ALA A 62 6.00 -15.79 7.57
C ALA A 62 6.61 -16.18 8.93
N GLY A 63 5.78 -16.39 9.96
CA GLY A 63 6.20 -16.83 11.29
C GLY A 63 6.69 -18.28 11.35
N GLU A 64 6.37 -19.11 10.35
CA GLU A 64 6.89 -20.49 10.23
C GLU A 64 8.31 -20.55 9.66
N LEU A 65 8.83 -19.44 9.13
CA LEU A 65 10.17 -19.38 8.55
C LEU A 65 11.23 -19.59 9.65
N PRO A 66 12.21 -20.49 9.43
CA PRO A 66 13.24 -20.74 10.42
C PRO A 66 14.20 -19.55 10.50
N ALA A 67 14.33 -18.96 11.69
CA ALA A 67 15.29 -17.90 12.00
C ALA A 67 15.69 -17.93 13.48
N ALA A 68 16.94 -17.60 13.78
CA ALA A 68 17.44 -17.58 15.16
C ALA A 68 17.21 -16.24 15.89
N ASP A 69 17.19 -15.13 15.16
CA ASP A 69 17.05 -13.77 15.71
C ASP A 69 16.34 -12.83 14.72
N GLY A 70 16.14 -11.57 15.11
CA GLY A 70 15.47 -10.55 14.30
C GLY A 70 16.18 -10.20 12.99
N ARG A 71 17.52 -10.38 12.91
CA ARG A 71 18.27 -10.14 11.67
C ARG A 71 18.08 -11.28 10.69
N GLU A 72 18.23 -12.53 11.14
CA GLU A 72 17.95 -13.71 10.31
C GLU A 72 16.48 -13.72 9.88
N THR A 73 15.56 -13.28 10.75
CA THR A 73 14.15 -13.13 10.41
C THR A 73 13.95 -12.13 9.28
N ALA A 74 14.58 -10.95 9.33
CA ALA A 74 14.47 -9.95 8.28
C ALA A 74 14.95 -10.48 6.92
N GLU A 75 16.04 -11.24 6.89
CA GLU A 75 16.54 -11.89 5.66
C GLU A 75 15.59 -12.98 5.15
N ALA A 76 15.12 -13.88 6.02
CA ALA A 76 14.22 -14.96 5.63
C ALA A 76 12.88 -14.41 5.10
N VAL A 77 12.29 -13.47 5.83
CA VAL A 77 11.03 -12.80 5.45
C VAL A 77 11.19 -12.03 4.15
N ARG A 78 12.31 -11.32 3.95
CA ARG A 78 12.57 -10.63 2.68
C ARG A 78 12.56 -11.59 1.50
N ASN A 79 13.28 -12.71 1.60
CA ASN A 79 13.38 -13.68 0.50
C ASN A 79 12.00 -14.27 0.17
N TRP A 80 11.26 -14.67 1.21
CA TRP A 80 9.88 -15.13 1.08
C TRP A 80 8.95 -14.07 0.46
N ALA A 81 9.06 -12.82 0.91
CA ALA A 81 8.25 -11.72 0.39
C ALA A 81 8.60 -11.41 -1.07
N ASN A 82 9.87 -11.53 -1.48
CA ASN A 82 10.26 -11.37 -2.88
C ASN A 82 9.61 -12.43 -3.77
N ASP A 83 9.57 -13.69 -3.33
CA ASP A 83 8.91 -14.76 -4.10
C ASP A 83 7.42 -14.46 -4.30
N LYS A 84 6.73 -14.00 -3.25
CA LYS A 84 5.29 -13.64 -3.32
C LYS A 84 5.06 -12.37 -4.14
N ALA A 85 5.88 -11.33 -3.97
CA ALA A 85 5.79 -10.09 -4.74
C ALA A 85 6.02 -10.35 -6.24
N PHE A 86 6.97 -11.23 -6.58
CA PHE A 86 7.19 -11.68 -7.95
C PHE A 86 5.96 -12.38 -8.54
N GLN A 87 5.32 -13.29 -7.78
CA GLN A 87 4.08 -13.95 -8.21
C GLN A 87 2.96 -12.94 -8.48
N VAL A 88 2.72 -12.00 -7.55
CA VAL A 88 1.72 -10.94 -7.72
C VAL A 88 2.03 -10.09 -8.96
N GLY A 89 3.28 -9.67 -9.14
CA GLY A 89 3.73 -8.94 -10.33
C GLY A 89 3.46 -9.69 -11.63
N MET A 90 3.74 -10.99 -11.67
CA MET A 90 3.45 -11.82 -12.84
C MET A 90 1.95 -11.94 -13.12
N HIS A 91 1.10 -11.96 -12.09
CA HIS A 91 -0.36 -11.92 -12.29
C HIS A 91 -0.80 -10.59 -12.91
N VAL A 92 -0.19 -9.46 -12.52
CA VAL A 92 -0.47 -8.16 -13.16
C VAL A 92 -0.04 -8.17 -14.63
N LEU A 93 1.20 -8.61 -14.92
CA LEU A 93 1.73 -8.65 -16.29
C LEU A 93 0.94 -9.59 -17.22
N ARG A 94 0.35 -10.67 -16.67
CA ARG A 94 -0.51 -11.61 -17.40
C ARG A 94 -1.98 -11.16 -17.48
N GLY A 95 -2.35 -10.04 -16.87
CA GLY A 95 -3.73 -9.55 -16.82
C GLY A 95 -4.67 -10.41 -15.94
N ASN A 96 -4.10 -11.16 -15.00
CA ASN A 96 -4.84 -11.95 -14.02
C ASN A 96 -5.28 -11.12 -12.80
N LEU A 97 -4.53 -10.06 -12.48
CA LEU A 97 -4.87 -9.04 -11.49
C LEU A 97 -4.76 -7.66 -12.14
N SER A 98 -5.62 -6.72 -11.75
CA SER A 98 -5.36 -5.30 -12.02
C SER A 98 -4.28 -4.75 -11.08
N PRO A 99 -3.63 -3.61 -11.41
CA PRO A 99 -2.73 -2.95 -10.47
C PRO A 99 -3.45 -2.60 -9.14
N GLY A 100 -4.69 -2.11 -9.23
CA GLY A 100 -5.55 -1.87 -8.07
C GLY A 100 -5.74 -3.09 -7.15
N GLU A 101 -5.94 -4.29 -7.72
CA GLU A 101 -6.08 -5.54 -6.95
C GLU A 101 -4.73 -6.01 -6.38
N ALA A 102 -3.65 -5.87 -7.15
CA ALA A 102 -2.30 -6.21 -6.72
C ALA A 102 -1.84 -5.36 -5.53
N ARG A 103 -2.19 -4.07 -5.48
CA ARG A 103 -1.91 -3.18 -4.33
C ARG A 103 -2.39 -3.77 -3.01
N VAL A 104 -3.60 -4.34 -2.98
CA VAL A 104 -4.14 -4.97 -1.77
C VAL A 104 -3.26 -6.14 -1.33
N ALA A 105 -2.88 -7.01 -2.27
CA ALA A 105 -2.03 -8.16 -2.00
C ALA A 105 -0.62 -7.75 -1.52
N LEU A 106 -0.01 -6.77 -2.20
CA LEU A 106 1.31 -6.22 -1.84
C LEU A 106 1.28 -5.53 -0.48
N SER A 107 0.18 -4.84 -0.13
CA SER A 107 0.02 -4.24 1.19
C SER A 107 -0.12 -5.26 2.30
N ASN A 108 -0.93 -6.31 2.09
CA ASN A 108 -1.04 -7.40 3.07
C ASN A 108 0.32 -8.09 3.28
N LEU A 109 1.07 -8.30 2.18
CA LEU A 109 2.40 -8.88 2.22
C LEU A 109 3.41 -7.98 2.96
N ALA A 110 3.35 -6.67 2.71
CA ALA A 110 4.21 -5.69 3.36
C ALA A 110 3.94 -5.62 4.86
N GLU A 111 2.66 -5.57 5.24
CA GLU A 111 2.22 -5.57 6.63
C GLU A 111 2.68 -6.84 7.36
N ALA A 112 2.45 -8.02 6.77
CA ALA A 112 2.88 -9.29 7.34
C ALA A 112 4.41 -9.37 7.52
N SER A 113 5.15 -8.90 6.51
CA SER A 113 6.61 -8.85 6.56
C SER A 113 7.10 -7.97 7.70
N LEU A 114 6.52 -6.76 7.81
CA LEU A 114 6.85 -5.80 8.85
C LEU A 114 6.48 -6.32 10.25
N ALA A 115 5.29 -6.88 10.43
CA ALA A 115 4.83 -7.42 11.71
C ALA A 115 5.69 -8.60 12.18
N THR A 116 6.07 -9.50 11.26
CA THR A 116 6.93 -10.66 11.57
C THR A 116 8.32 -10.23 12.02
N VAL A 117 8.95 -9.31 11.28
CA VAL A 117 10.26 -8.76 11.65
C VAL A 117 10.18 -7.98 12.96
N ALA A 118 9.12 -7.19 13.16
CA ALA A 118 8.89 -6.47 14.40
C ALA A 118 8.77 -7.40 15.61
N ALA A 119 8.00 -8.49 15.48
CA ALA A 119 7.84 -9.49 16.52
C ALA A 119 9.19 -10.11 16.93
N ALA A 120 10.02 -10.47 15.95
CA ALA A 120 11.34 -11.03 16.20
C ALA A 120 12.28 -10.03 16.89
N VAL A 121 12.31 -8.78 16.42
CA VAL A 121 13.10 -7.70 17.05
C VAL A 121 12.66 -7.45 18.50
N VAL A 122 11.34 -7.48 18.77
CA VAL A 122 10.83 -7.36 20.13
C VAL A 122 11.25 -8.56 20.99
N ALA A 123 11.17 -9.78 20.46
CA ALA A 123 11.61 -10.98 21.18
C ALA A 123 13.10 -10.90 21.58
N ASP A 124 13.96 -10.36 20.71
CA ASP A 124 15.39 -10.15 20.98
C ASP A 124 15.68 -9.11 22.07
N ILE A 125 14.77 -8.14 22.24
CA ILE A 125 14.98 -6.99 23.14
C ILE A 125 14.31 -7.21 24.50
N ALA A 126 13.07 -7.69 24.47
CA ALA A 126 12.18 -7.75 25.64
C ALA A 126 11.85 -9.18 26.08
N GLY A 127 12.22 -10.20 25.28
CA GLY A 127 11.79 -11.57 25.48
C GLY A 127 10.35 -11.84 25.02
N THR A 128 9.88 -13.07 25.19
CA THR A 128 8.59 -13.55 24.65
C THR A 128 7.38 -13.34 25.56
N GLY A 129 7.56 -12.73 26.74
CA GLY A 129 6.49 -12.52 27.72
C GLY A 129 5.73 -11.20 27.55
N PRO A 130 4.59 -11.01 28.24
CA PRO A 130 3.88 -9.73 28.24
C PRO A 130 4.77 -8.64 28.84
N GLY A 131 4.88 -7.50 28.15
CA GLY A 131 5.64 -6.35 28.62
C GLY A 131 4.98 -5.70 29.84
N ALA A 132 5.26 -6.19 31.05
CA ALA A 132 4.67 -5.67 32.28
C ALA A 132 5.00 -4.18 32.46
N GLY A 133 4.07 -3.30 32.05
CA GLY A 133 4.24 -1.85 32.01
C GLY A 133 5.09 -1.33 30.85
N ARG A 134 5.37 -2.15 29.83
CA ARG A 134 6.13 -1.77 28.62
C ARG A 134 5.32 -2.12 27.37
N GLY A 135 5.28 -1.19 26.42
CA GLY A 135 4.62 -1.38 25.14
C GLY A 135 5.51 -0.94 23.97
N ILE A 136 5.38 -1.62 22.84
CA ILE A 136 5.99 -1.27 21.56
C ILE A 136 4.94 -1.46 20.47
N ALA A 137 4.73 -0.46 19.63
CA ALA A 137 3.87 -0.56 18.45
C ALA A 137 4.56 0.02 17.23
N ILE A 138 4.18 -0.46 16.06
CA ILE A 138 4.51 0.16 14.78
C ILE A 138 3.25 0.75 14.19
N VAL A 139 3.31 2.03 13.88
CA VAL A 139 2.27 2.75 13.14
C VAL A 139 2.79 2.97 11.72
N ALA A 140 2.20 2.26 10.76
CA ALA A 140 2.43 2.50 9.35
C ALA A 140 1.86 3.85 8.94
N LEU A 141 2.51 4.49 7.97
CA LEU A 141 2.10 5.74 7.36
C LEU A 141 1.91 5.57 5.84
N GLY A 142 1.26 6.54 5.19
CA GLY A 142 1.20 6.66 3.74
C GLY A 142 0.55 5.46 3.06
N ASP A 143 1.21 4.97 1.99
CA ASP A 143 0.69 3.89 1.15
C ASP A 143 0.54 2.56 1.90
N LEU A 144 1.48 2.24 2.80
CA LEU A 144 1.37 1.05 3.65
C LEU A 144 0.15 1.12 4.57
N ALA A 145 -0.11 2.29 5.16
CA ALA A 145 -1.28 2.46 6.00
C ALA A 145 -2.58 2.28 5.20
N SER A 146 -2.66 2.87 4.00
CA SER A 146 -3.87 2.93 3.15
C SER A 146 -4.13 1.69 2.27
N HIS A 147 -3.35 0.61 2.41
CA HIS A 147 -3.40 -0.54 1.49
C HIS A 147 -3.15 -0.18 0.01
N ASP A 148 -2.23 0.76 -0.21
CA ASP A 148 -1.88 1.30 -1.52
C ASP A 148 -0.43 0.94 -1.92
N MET A 149 0.13 -0.17 -1.42
CA MET A 149 1.54 -0.51 -1.67
C MET A 149 1.78 -0.90 -3.13
N HIS A 150 2.96 -0.54 -3.61
CA HIS A 150 3.48 -0.90 -4.93
C HIS A 150 4.86 -1.56 -4.76
N PRO A 151 5.41 -2.16 -5.83
CA PRO A 151 6.84 -2.49 -5.83
C PRO A 151 7.68 -1.26 -5.51
N ASP A 152 8.80 -1.49 -4.81
CA ASP A 152 9.75 -0.45 -4.44
C ASP A 152 9.14 0.71 -3.60
N SER A 153 8.15 0.42 -2.75
CA SER A 153 7.54 1.41 -1.87
C SER A 153 8.40 1.66 -0.61
N ALA A 154 8.49 2.90 -0.14
CA ALA A 154 9.21 3.22 1.09
C ALA A 154 8.58 2.57 2.34
N ILE A 155 9.41 2.20 3.33
CA ILE A 155 8.94 1.82 4.67
C ILE A 155 8.73 3.09 5.50
N ASP A 156 7.54 3.68 5.37
CA ASP A 156 7.15 4.85 6.16
C ASP A 156 6.41 4.41 7.43
N VAL A 157 7.12 4.40 8.56
CA VAL A 157 6.59 3.96 9.87
C VAL A 157 7.03 4.85 11.03
N LEU A 158 6.24 4.87 12.10
CA LEU A 158 6.61 5.40 13.41
C LEU A 158 6.72 4.25 14.40
N LEU A 159 7.79 4.27 15.22
CA LEU A 159 7.92 3.38 16.37
C LEU A 159 7.33 4.09 17.59
N VAL A 160 6.32 3.49 18.21
CA VAL A 160 5.65 4.03 19.39
C VAL A 160 5.98 3.14 20.58
N HIS A 161 6.32 3.75 21.71
CA HIS A 161 6.65 3.00 22.91
C HIS A 161 5.99 3.59 24.16
N ASP A 162 5.77 2.73 25.15
CA ASP A 162 5.32 3.14 26.48
C ASP A 162 6.14 2.43 27.57
N GLY A 163 6.43 3.13 28.66
CA GLY A 163 7.23 2.59 29.78
C GLY A 163 8.72 2.39 29.51
N TRP A 164 9.27 2.99 28.44
CA TRP A 164 10.70 2.95 28.11
C TRP A 164 11.38 4.29 28.39
N GLN A 165 12.59 4.25 28.95
CA GLN A 165 13.39 5.46 29.17
C GLN A 165 14.00 5.96 27.86
N ALA A 166 14.36 7.25 27.79
CA ALA A 166 14.92 7.87 26.57
C ALA A 166 16.13 7.11 25.98
N SER A 167 17.06 6.63 26.83
CA SER A 167 18.21 5.86 26.34
C SER A 167 17.82 4.48 25.78
N GLU A 168 16.76 3.86 26.30
CA GLU A 168 16.24 2.59 25.80
C GLU A 168 15.47 2.82 24.48
N SER A 169 14.67 3.87 24.41
CA SER A 169 13.96 4.30 23.20
C SER A 169 14.90 4.52 22.01
N GLN A 170 16.04 5.18 22.22
CA GLN A 170 17.06 5.33 21.18
C GLN A 170 17.63 3.98 20.71
N ARG A 171 17.84 3.03 21.63
CA ARG A 171 18.29 1.67 21.26
C ARG A 171 17.22 0.89 20.51
N LEU A 172 15.95 1.05 20.87
CA LEU A 172 14.82 0.48 20.13
C LEU A 172 14.82 1.02 18.69
N ALA A 173 14.85 2.34 18.52
CA ALA A 173 14.89 3.01 17.22
C ALA A 173 16.03 2.47 16.33
N LEU A 174 17.22 2.33 16.89
CA LEU A 174 18.38 1.81 16.17
C LEU A 174 18.20 0.34 15.74
N ARG A 175 17.71 -0.52 16.64
CA ARG A 175 17.51 -1.95 16.34
C ARG A 175 16.41 -2.16 15.30
N PHE A 176 15.26 -1.51 15.46
CA PHE A 176 14.20 -1.54 14.45
C PHE A 176 14.70 -0.96 13.13
N GLY A 177 15.38 0.18 13.15
CA GLY A 177 15.93 0.78 11.94
C GLY A 177 16.94 -0.12 11.22
N MET A 178 17.73 -0.92 11.93
CA MET A 178 18.61 -1.92 11.32
C MET A 178 17.80 -3.05 10.67
N ALA A 179 16.86 -3.64 11.38
CA ALA A 179 16.05 -4.75 10.86
C ALA A 179 15.20 -4.32 9.64
N LEU A 180 14.65 -3.11 9.64
CA LEU A 180 13.89 -2.59 8.49
C LEU A 180 14.79 -2.30 7.29
N ARG A 181 16.03 -1.85 7.50
CA ARG A 181 17.01 -1.73 6.40
C ARG A 181 17.37 -3.10 5.83
N ASP A 182 17.56 -4.10 6.69
CA ASP A 182 17.85 -5.47 6.24
C ASP A 182 16.65 -6.04 5.47
N LEU A 183 15.42 -5.79 5.92
CA LEU A 183 14.18 -6.16 5.23
C LEU A 183 14.07 -5.48 3.85
N ALA A 184 14.43 -4.20 3.74
CA ALA A 184 14.35 -3.44 2.50
C ALA A 184 15.48 -3.73 1.51
N GLN A 185 16.66 -4.11 1.99
CA GLN A 185 17.83 -4.33 1.15
C GLN A 185 17.58 -5.49 0.16
N HIS A 186 17.56 -5.20 -1.15
CA HIS A 186 17.23 -6.18 -2.21
C HIS A 186 15.78 -6.70 -2.16
N SER A 187 14.87 -5.95 -1.54
CA SER A 187 13.44 -6.25 -1.60
C SER A 187 12.86 -5.83 -2.96
N LEU A 188 11.91 -6.61 -3.48
CA LEU A 188 11.02 -6.19 -4.57
C LEU A 188 9.87 -5.32 -4.08
N LEU A 189 9.58 -5.38 -2.78
CA LEU A 189 8.43 -4.73 -2.15
C LEU A 189 8.80 -3.38 -1.52
N PHE A 190 9.98 -3.31 -0.89
CA PHE A 190 10.43 -2.16 -0.13
C PHE A 190 11.62 -1.45 -0.76
N SER A 191 11.57 -0.12 -0.81
CA SER A 191 12.69 0.70 -1.25
C SER A 191 13.79 0.76 -0.19
N ALA A 192 15.02 0.48 -0.61
CA ALA A 192 16.22 0.64 0.22
C ALA A 192 16.74 2.09 0.26
N THR A 193 16.47 2.88 -0.78
CA THR A 193 16.97 4.25 -0.95
C THR A 193 16.12 5.27 -0.19
N ASP A 194 14.82 5.02 -0.04
CA ASP A 194 13.89 5.89 0.68
C ASP A 194 13.77 5.59 2.19
N SER A 195 14.73 4.85 2.75
CA SER A 195 14.70 4.49 4.18
C SER A 195 14.96 5.71 5.09
N LYS A 196 13.88 6.29 5.62
CA LYS A 196 13.97 7.35 6.63
C LYS A 196 14.42 6.75 7.97
N PRO A 197 15.16 7.49 8.82
CA PRO A 197 15.42 7.06 10.18
C PRO A 197 14.11 6.79 10.92
N VAL A 198 14.02 5.62 11.58
CA VAL A 198 12.86 5.27 12.40
C VAL A 198 12.81 6.21 13.60
N ALA A 199 11.78 7.06 13.66
CA ALA A 199 11.51 7.88 14.82
C ALA A 199 10.85 7.02 15.91
N ALA A 200 11.44 7.01 17.11
CA ALA A 200 10.82 6.44 18.30
C ALA A 200 10.13 7.54 19.12
N LEU A 201 8.85 7.36 19.38
CA LEU A 201 7.98 8.31 20.06
C LEU A 201 7.40 7.69 21.32
N GLY A 202 7.31 8.47 22.38
CA GLY A 202 6.49 8.10 23.53
C GLY A 202 5.01 8.10 23.11
N LEU A 203 4.21 7.21 23.69
CA LEU A 203 2.77 7.13 23.41
C LEU A 203 2.06 8.49 23.53
N GLY A 204 2.41 9.30 24.53
CA GLY A 204 1.83 10.64 24.73
C GLY A 204 2.17 11.67 23.65
N GLU A 205 3.17 11.41 22.81
CA GLU A 205 3.60 12.30 21.72
C GLU A 205 2.91 11.96 20.39
N LEU A 206 2.36 10.74 20.27
CA LEU A 206 1.83 10.19 19.02
C LEU A 206 0.72 11.07 18.43
N ALA A 207 -0.27 11.44 19.23
CA ALA A 207 -1.40 12.26 18.77
C ALA A 207 -0.96 13.63 18.24
N GLY A 208 0.06 14.23 18.88
CA GLY A 208 0.67 15.48 18.40
C GLY A 208 1.35 15.29 17.06
N ARG A 209 2.24 14.30 16.97
CA ARG A 209 3.02 14.03 15.76
C ARG A 209 2.15 13.68 14.56
N LEU A 210 1.08 12.91 14.75
CA LEU A 210 0.15 12.55 13.68
C LEU A 210 -0.71 13.73 13.22
N ALA A 211 -0.99 14.69 14.10
CA ALA A 211 -1.77 15.88 13.77
C ALA A 211 -0.94 17.00 13.12
N GLU A 212 0.39 16.88 13.11
CA GLU A 212 1.26 17.87 12.48
C GLU A 212 1.04 17.95 10.96
N ALA A 213 0.82 19.17 10.48
CA ALA A 213 0.57 19.51 9.09
C ALA A 213 1.22 20.87 8.76
N PRO A 214 2.54 20.91 8.52
CA PRO A 214 3.22 22.15 8.16
C PRO A 214 2.72 22.69 6.82
N ASP A 215 2.53 24.00 6.72
CA ASP A 215 2.29 24.74 5.46
C ASP A 215 1.14 24.19 4.57
N GLY A 216 0.05 23.70 5.17
CA GLY A 216 -1.10 23.18 4.43
C GLY A 216 -0.91 21.75 3.90
N ALA A 217 0.14 21.05 4.33
CA ALA A 217 0.32 19.62 4.05
C ALA A 217 -0.80 18.77 4.69
N VAL A 218 -1.01 17.57 4.13
CA VAL A 218 -1.94 16.59 4.69
C VAL A 218 -1.41 16.07 6.03
N PRO A 219 -2.19 16.14 7.13
CA PRO A 219 -1.80 15.54 8.39
C PRO A 219 -1.48 14.04 8.26
N LEU A 220 -0.39 13.59 8.89
CA LEU A 220 0.06 12.20 8.82
C LEU A 220 -1.03 11.21 9.30
N GLY A 221 -1.81 11.62 10.30
CA GLY A 221 -2.89 10.83 10.89
C GLY A 221 -3.95 10.35 9.89
N LEU A 222 -4.14 11.06 8.76
CA LEU A 222 -5.12 10.69 7.73
C LEU A 222 -4.70 9.47 6.91
N ARG A 223 -3.42 9.11 6.98
CA ARG A 223 -2.86 7.91 6.37
C ARG A 223 -1.97 7.21 7.40
N ALA A 224 -2.47 6.99 8.61
CA ALA A 224 -1.75 6.30 9.67
C ALA A 224 -2.57 5.12 10.20
N ARG A 225 -1.92 3.99 10.48
CA ARG A 225 -2.56 2.80 11.06
C ARG A 225 -1.56 1.96 11.83
N ARG A 226 -1.95 1.47 13.01
CA ARG A 226 -1.18 0.47 13.75
C ARG A 226 -1.17 -0.87 13.00
N VAL A 227 0.02 -1.39 12.74
CA VAL A 227 0.24 -2.67 12.02
C VAL A 227 0.92 -3.73 12.88
N PHE A 228 1.41 -3.34 14.05
CA PHE A 228 2.01 -4.24 15.03
C PHE A 228 1.89 -3.63 16.43
N ASP A 229 1.64 -4.47 17.42
CA ASP A 229 1.79 -4.11 18.83
C ASP A 229 2.28 -5.29 19.68
N TRP A 230 2.99 -4.94 20.75
CA TRP A 230 3.41 -5.85 21.80
C TRP A 230 3.36 -5.09 23.13
N GLY A 231 2.82 -5.73 24.17
CA GLY A 231 2.69 -5.13 25.49
C GLY A 231 1.60 -5.80 26.32
N ASP A 232 1.05 -5.07 27.29
CA ASP A 232 -0.19 -5.46 27.95
C ASP A 232 -1.38 -5.45 26.98
N ALA A 233 -2.45 -6.17 27.33
CA ALA A 233 -3.63 -6.33 26.48
C ALA A 233 -4.35 -5.00 26.16
N ALA A 234 -4.06 -3.91 26.88
CA ALA A 234 -4.65 -2.60 26.65
C ALA A 234 -3.74 -1.68 25.83
N PHE A 235 -2.51 -2.07 25.52
CA PHE A 235 -1.54 -1.20 24.87
C PHE A 235 -1.94 -0.82 23.45
N GLY A 236 -2.31 -1.81 22.61
CA GLY A 236 -2.83 -1.54 21.26
C GLY A 236 -4.01 -0.56 21.24
N GLY A 237 -4.96 -0.73 22.17
CA GLY A 237 -6.12 0.17 22.30
C GLY A 237 -5.73 1.61 22.63
N ARG A 238 -4.72 1.82 23.49
CA ARG A 238 -4.22 3.17 23.79
C ARG A 238 -3.52 3.83 22.59
N VAL A 239 -2.87 3.05 21.73
CA VAL A 239 -2.30 3.54 20.47
C VAL A 239 -3.42 3.97 19.54
N ASP A 240 -4.46 3.14 19.39
CA ASP A 240 -5.61 3.42 18.54
C ASP A 240 -6.37 4.68 19.03
N GLU A 241 -6.50 4.87 20.35
CA GLU A 241 -7.04 6.10 20.96
C GLU A 241 -6.23 7.34 20.59
N ALA A 242 -4.88 7.27 20.64
CA ALA A 242 -4.02 8.39 20.26
C ALA A 242 -4.13 8.72 18.75
N GLN A 243 -4.34 7.72 17.89
CA GLN A 243 -4.62 7.94 16.47
C GLN A 243 -5.97 8.65 16.25
N HIS A 244 -7.01 8.21 16.96
CA HIS A 244 -8.33 8.85 16.92
C HIS A 244 -8.29 10.30 17.43
N GLU A 245 -7.53 10.54 18.50
CA GLU A 245 -7.29 11.90 19.00
C GLU A 245 -6.61 12.78 17.94
N ALA A 246 -5.61 12.26 17.22
CA ALA A 246 -4.94 13.00 16.15
C ALA A 246 -5.92 13.45 15.06
N LEU A 247 -6.80 12.55 14.59
CA LEU A 247 -7.83 12.88 13.60
C LEU A 247 -8.77 13.99 14.10
N SER A 248 -9.15 13.93 15.37
CA SER A 248 -9.98 14.96 16.01
C SER A 248 -9.30 16.33 16.04
N ARG A 249 -7.97 16.37 16.24
CA ARG A 249 -7.17 17.61 16.18
C ARG A 249 -7.07 18.18 14.78
N CYS A 250 -7.19 17.34 13.74
CA CYS A 250 -7.12 17.74 12.34
C CYS A 250 -8.45 18.25 11.75
N ALA A 251 -9.57 18.14 12.48
CA ALA A 251 -10.92 18.35 11.95
C ALA A 251 -11.19 19.73 11.27
N ASN A 252 -10.34 20.74 11.53
CA ASN A 252 -10.47 22.08 10.93
C ASN A 252 -9.53 22.32 9.73
N ALA A 253 -8.80 21.32 9.26
CA ALA A 253 -7.96 21.48 8.08
C ALA A 253 -8.84 21.65 6.83
N SER A 254 -8.58 22.69 6.03
CA SER A 254 -9.28 22.96 4.78
C SER A 254 -8.35 22.77 3.59
N LEU A 255 -8.94 22.50 2.41
CA LEU A 255 -8.20 22.44 1.15
C LEU A 255 -7.54 23.80 0.88
N PRO A 256 -6.20 23.91 0.85
CA PRO A 256 -5.56 25.17 0.51
C PRO A 256 -5.79 25.49 -0.97
N ALA A 257 -5.83 26.78 -1.30
CA ALA A 257 -5.74 27.19 -2.70
C ALA A 257 -4.43 26.66 -3.29
N ARG A 258 -4.48 26.04 -4.49
CA ARG A 258 -3.27 25.54 -5.15
C ARG A 258 -2.30 26.71 -5.34
N PRO A 259 -1.02 26.60 -4.95
CA PRO A 259 -0.05 27.62 -5.26
C PRO A 259 0.01 27.80 -6.79
N SER A 260 0.02 29.05 -7.26
CA SER A 260 0.28 29.34 -8.67
C SER A 260 1.57 28.63 -9.07
N PRO A 261 1.59 27.88 -10.20
CA PRO A 261 2.77 27.11 -10.58
C PRO A 261 3.98 28.03 -10.58
N ALA A 262 4.98 27.71 -9.75
CA ALA A 262 6.25 28.42 -9.79
C ALA A 262 6.78 28.32 -11.23
N ALA A 263 7.14 29.46 -11.82
CA ALA A 263 7.45 29.63 -13.24
C ALA A 263 8.71 28.87 -13.74
N THR A 264 9.15 27.81 -13.06
CA THR A 264 10.46 27.16 -13.24
C THR A 264 10.40 25.63 -13.32
N ALA A 265 9.28 25.04 -13.72
CA ALA A 265 9.30 23.67 -14.22
C ALA A 265 8.46 23.62 -15.49
N GLU A 266 9.09 23.31 -16.63
CA GLU A 266 8.38 22.77 -17.79
C GLU A 266 7.75 21.44 -17.35
N GLN A 267 6.62 21.49 -16.65
CA GLN A 267 5.83 20.32 -16.30
C GLN A 267 5.10 19.88 -17.56
N SER A 268 5.82 19.19 -18.45
CA SER A 268 5.18 18.47 -19.55
C SER A 268 4.15 17.52 -18.94
N ILE A 269 2.89 17.69 -19.35
CA ILE A 269 1.82 16.76 -19.00
C ILE A 269 2.13 15.45 -19.73
N GLY A 270 2.17 14.34 -19.00
CA GLY A 270 2.52 13.04 -19.57
C GLY A 270 2.62 11.95 -18.52
N ALA A 271 2.55 10.70 -19.00
CA ALA A 271 2.60 9.50 -18.16
C ALA A 271 3.91 9.31 -17.37
N THR A 272 4.91 10.16 -17.60
CA THR A 272 6.19 10.19 -16.87
C THR A 272 6.20 11.18 -15.70
N ASN A 273 5.31 12.17 -15.69
CA ASN A 273 5.20 13.20 -14.64
C ASN A 273 3.87 13.13 -13.87
N TYR A 274 3.14 12.02 -14.00
CA TYR A 274 1.77 11.85 -13.48
C TYR A 274 1.63 12.14 -11.98
N ALA A 275 2.71 11.97 -11.20
CA ALA A 275 2.67 12.16 -9.76
C ALA A 275 2.52 13.64 -9.36
N ASN A 276 3.31 14.52 -9.96
CA ASN A 276 3.53 15.91 -9.50
C ASN A 276 2.95 16.97 -10.45
N MET A 277 2.33 16.57 -11.55
CA MET A 277 1.64 17.51 -12.43
C MET A 277 0.35 18.05 -11.79
N PRO A 278 -0.15 19.23 -12.20
CA PRO A 278 -1.44 19.74 -11.73
C PRO A 278 -2.57 18.74 -11.97
N GLY A 279 -3.35 18.43 -10.93
CA GLY A 279 -4.39 17.40 -10.98
C GLY A 279 -3.87 15.95 -11.04
N GLY A 280 -2.56 15.74 -10.86
CA GLY A 280 -1.92 14.45 -10.79
C GLY A 280 -2.19 13.69 -9.48
N LEU A 281 -1.37 12.67 -9.22
CA LEU A 281 -1.54 11.79 -8.05
C LEU A 281 -1.51 12.57 -6.73
N VAL A 282 -0.49 13.41 -6.51
CA VAL A 282 -0.30 14.13 -5.24
C VAL A 282 -1.44 15.11 -4.98
N ASP A 283 -1.87 15.84 -6.01
CA ASP A 283 -3.01 16.77 -5.94
C ASP A 283 -4.31 16.02 -5.59
N THR A 284 -4.59 14.92 -6.28
CA THR A 284 -5.82 14.14 -6.10
C THR A 284 -5.87 13.45 -4.73
N GLU A 285 -4.74 12.90 -4.29
CA GLU A 285 -4.59 12.31 -2.96
C GLU A 285 -4.79 13.38 -1.87
N THR A 286 -4.16 14.56 -2.03
CA THR A 286 -4.30 15.67 -1.08
C THR A 286 -5.76 16.14 -0.99
N ALA A 287 -6.42 16.31 -2.13
CA ALA A 287 -7.83 16.68 -2.18
C ALA A 287 -8.71 15.66 -1.44
N ALA A 288 -8.52 14.36 -1.72
CA ALA A 288 -9.27 13.32 -1.04
C ALA A 288 -9.08 13.36 0.49
N ARG A 289 -7.85 13.50 0.99
CA ARG A 289 -7.58 13.49 2.43
C ARG A 289 -8.16 14.70 3.16
N LEU A 290 -8.17 15.87 2.54
CA LEU A 290 -8.77 17.06 3.14
C LEU A 290 -10.30 17.07 3.04
N LEU A 291 -10.87 16.50 1.96
CA LEU A 291 -12.32 16.28 1.85
C LEU A 291 -12.82 15.25 2.86
N LEU A 292 -12.03 14.22 3.18
CA LEU A 292 -12.36 13.25 4.23
C LEU A 292 -12.65 13.94 5.57
N LEU A 293 -11.85 14.94 5.94
CA LEU A 293 -12.03 15.70 7.18
C LEU A 293 -13.25 16.62 7.16
N THR A 294 -13.49 17.28 6.04
CA THR A 294 -14.46 18.38 5.94
C THR A 294 -15.85 17.92 5.50
N GLN A 295 -15.94 16.88 4.68
CA GLN A 295 -17.19 16.44 4.05
C GLN A 295 -17.60 15.02 4.43
N GLU A 296 -16.67 14.16 4.88
CA GLU A 296 -16.95 12.76 5.24
C GLU A 296 -16.50 12.38 6.66
N PRO A 297 -16.92 13.11 7.71
CA PRO A 297 -16.49 12.86 9.09
C PRO A 297 -16.90 11.47 9.59
N ARG A 298 -18.02 10.92 9.09
CA ARG A 298 -18.45 9.54 9.44
C ARG A 298 -17.52 8.48 8.88
N LEU A 299 -17.01 8.71 7.68
CA LEU A 299 -16.02 7.83 7.06
C LEU A 299 -14.72 7.94 7.86
N ALA A 300 -14.27 9.16 8.18
CA ALA A 300 -13.11 9.40 9.04
C ALA A 300 -13.23 8.71 10.42
N GLU A 301 -14.41 8.76 11.06
CA GLU A 301 -14.72 8.06 12.31
C GLU A 301 -14.69 6.54 12.14
N ALA A 302 -15.20 6.01 11.02
CA ALA A 302 -15.15 4.57 10.74
C ALA A 302 -13.70 4.08 10.58
N HIS A 303 -12.82 4.86 9.93
CA HIS A 303 -11.39 4.55 9.81
C HIS A 303 -10.63 4.62 11.12
N ALA A 304 -11.14 5.35 12.11
CA ALA A 304 -10.50 5.41 13.42
C ALA A 304 -10.69 4.13 14.24
N LYS A 305 -11.37 3.10 13.72
CA LYS A 305 -11.49 1.81 14.38
C LYS A 305 -10.18 1.02 14.32
N PRO A 306 -9.82 0.31 15.41
CA PRO A 306 -8.65 -0.56 15.45
C PRO A 306 -8.58 -1.53 14.26
N GLY A 307 -7.49 -1.50 13.52
CA GLY A 307 -7.21 -2.42 12.40
C GLY A 307 -7.79 -2.02 11.04
N ASP A 308 -8.69 -1.05 10.97
CA ASP A 308 -9.28 -0.60 9.70
C ASP A 308 -8.30 0.30 8.94
N SER A 309 -8.13 0.02 7.65
CA SER A 309 -7.29 0.79 6.75
C SER A 309 -7.94 2.14 6.41
N PRO A 310 -7.18 3.24 6.31
CA PRO A 310 -7.64 4.46 5.66
C PRO A 310 -8.21 4.13 4.27
N PRO A 311 -9.28 4.80 3.85
CA PRO A 311 -9.97 4.48 2.61
C PRO A 311 -9.09 4.90 1.43
N PRO A 312 -9.21 4.23 0.28
CA PRO A 312 -8.60 4.72 -0.95
C PRO A 312 -9.15 6.10 -1.33
N ALA A 313 -8.32 6.95 -1.94
CA ALA A 313 -8.71 8.29 -2.36
C ALA A 313 -9.96 8.28 -3.26
N ALA A 314 -10.05 7.34 -4.20
CA ALA A 314 -11.22 7.18 -5.06
C ALA A 314 -12.52 6.95 -4.28
N VAL A 315 -12.47 6.16 -3.20
CA VAL A 315 -13.64 5.89 -2.35
C VAL A 315 -14.09 7.14 -1.61
N ILE A 316 -13.14 7.91 -1.07
CA ILE A 316 -13.47 9.20 -0.43
C ILE A 316 -14.15 10.12 -1.44
N LEU A 317 -13.53 10.30 -2.60
CA LEU A 317 -13.98 11.24 -3.63
C LEU A 317 -15.36 10.87 -4.18
N THR A 318 -15.64 9.58 -4.39
CA THR A 318 -16.98 9.10 -4.76
C THR A 318 -18.02 9.45 -3.70
N ASN A 319 -17.72 9.26 -2.41
CA ASN A 319 -18.65 9.60 -1.33
C ASN A 319 -18.91 11.11 -1.26
N CYS A 320 -17.90 11.93 -1.54
CA CYS A 320 -18.06 13.39 -1.67
C CYS A 320 -18.78 13.83 -2.97
N GLY A 321 -19.16 12.90 -3.86
CA GLY A 321 -19.79 13.21 -5.15
C GLY A 321 -18.83 13.75 -6.23
N ALA A 322 -17.51 13.70 -5.98
CA ALA A 322 -16.47 14.15 -6.89
C ALA A 322 -16.05 13.02 -7.86
N GLU A 323 -17.00 12.57 -8.69
CA GLU A 323 -16.87 11.39 -9.56
C GLU A 323 -15.70 11.47 -10.55
N ARG A 324 -15.40 12.66 -11.08
CA ARG A 324 -14.29 12.83 -12.02
C ARG A 324 -12.94 12.73 -11.28
N LEU A 325 -12.82 13.33 -10.09
CA LEU A 325 -11.65 13.13 -9.23
C LEU A 325 -11.47 11.66 -8.82
N ALA A 326 -12.56 10.95 -8.50
CA ALA A 326 -12.48 9.53 -8.14
C ALA A 326 -11.92 8.66 -9.28
N LYS A 327 -12.33 8.94 -10.52
CA LYS A 327 -11.77 8.29 -11.73
C LYS A 327 -10.30 8.63 -11.93
N ALA A 328 -9.92 9.90 -11.78
CA ALA A 328 -8.52 10.33 -11.85
C ALA A 328 -7.67 9.61 -10.79
N ALA A 329 -8.14 9.53 -9.54
CA ALA A 329 -7.47 8.84 -8.45
C ALA A 329 -7.22 7.35 -8.78
N THR A 330 -8.19 6.68 -9.38
CA THR A 330 -8.05 5.29 -9.82
C THR A 330 -6.99 5.16 -10.91
N LEU A 331 -7.05 6.00 -11.95
CA LEU A 331 -6.07 6.03 -13.03
C LEU A 331 -4.65 6.26 -12.51
N TRP A 332 -4.46 7.20 -11.57
CA TRP A 332 -3.14 7.50 -11.00
C TRP A 332 -2.56 6.34 -10.22
N ARG A 333 -3.37 5.62 -9.44
CA ARG A 333 -2.91 4.44 -8.71
C ARG A 333 -2.62 3.27 -9.62
N ASP A 334 -3.42 3.07 -10.67
CA ASP A 334 -3.15 2.02 -11.64
C ASP A 334 -1.87 2.30 -12.44
N LEU A 335 -1.68 3.55 -12.86
CA LEU A 335 -0.48 4.00 -13.57
C LEU A 335 0.77 3.89 -12.68
N GLU A 336 0.70 4.34 -11.42
CA GLU A 336 1.81 4.22 -10.47
C GLU A 336 2.24 2.77 -10.27
N GLY A 337 1.26 1.88 -10.01
CA GLY A 337 1.54 0.47 -9.77
C GLY A 337 2.17 -0.23 -10.96
N ILE A 338 1.66 0.01 -12.18
CA ILE A 338 2.24 -0.64 -13.37
C ILE A 338 3.60 -0.06 -13.74
N MET A 339 3.80 1.26 -13.60
CA MET A 339 5.09 1.91 -13.90
C MET A 339 6.20 1.38 -12.98
N ARG A 340 5.93 1.25 -11.68
CA ARG A 340 6.84 0.66 -10.69
C ARG A 340 7.10 -0.83 -10.90
N LEU A 341 6.21 -1.53 -11.59
CA LEU A 341 6.36 -2.95 -11.88
C LEU A 341 7.20 -3.21 -13.14
N VAL A 342 7.05 -2.40 -14.18
CA VAL A 342 7.70 -2.64 -15.49
C VAL A 342 9.02 -1.89 -15.66
N GLY A 343 9.29 -0.89 -14.81
CA GLY A 343 10.43 0.00 -14.94
C GLY A 343 11.13 0.26 -13.62
N GLU A 344 12.39 0.69 -13.72
CA GLU A 344 13.18 1.19 -12.59
C GLU A 344 12.90 2.68 -12.36
N GLU A 345 13.53 3.27 -11.35
CA GLU A 345 13.45 4.71 -11.07
C GLU A 345 13.79 5.54 -12.34
N GLY A 346 12.92 6.48 -12.68
CA GLY A 346 13.06 7.31 -13.88
C GLY A 346 12.67 6.64 -15.20
N PHE A 347 11.97 5.50 -15.16
CA PHE A 347 11.47 4.83 -16.36
C PHE A 347 10.57 5.72 -17.23
N ASP A 348 10.96 5.88 -18.50
CA ASP A 348 10.20 6.59 -19.52
C ASP A 348 9.45 5.61 -20.44
N ILE A 349 8.12 5.57 -20.27
CA ILE A 349 7.24 4.77 -21.12
C ILE A 349 7.25 5.20 -22.59
N ALA A 350 7.48 6.48 -22.90
CA ALA A 350 7.48 6.97 -24.28
C ALA A 350 8.60 6.33 -25.11
N GLY A 351 9.76 6.07 -24.48
CA GLY A 351 10.89 5.35 -25.06
C GLY A 351 10.78 3.82 -25.02
N ALA A 352 9.77 3.25 -24.37
CA ALA A 352 9.65 1.82 -24.16
C ALA A 352 9.24 1.04 -25.43
N ALA A 353 9.53 -0.27 -25.44
CA ALA A 353 9.14 -1.16 -26.51
C ALA A 353 7.60 -1.27 -26.65
N PRO A 354 7.05 -1.56 -27.86
CA PRO A 354 5.60 -1.55 -28.11
C PRO A 354 4.79 -2.49 -27.20
N ASN A 355 5.35 -3.62 -26.82
CA ASN A 355 4.74 -4.57 -25.90
C ASN A 355 4.62 -4.00 -24.48
N VAL A 356 5.64 -3.30 -23.99
CA VAL A 356 5.62 -2.65 -22.66
C VAL A 356 4.58 -1.53 -22.63
N LYS A 357 4.55 -0.70 -23.68
CA LYS A 357 3.51 0.32 -23.87
C LYS A 357 2.10 -0.26 -23.81
N SER A 358 1.89 -1.39 -24.49
CA SER A 358 0.59 -2.07 -24.50
C SER A 358 0.22 -2.64 -23.13
N VAL A 359 1.18 -3.22 -22.39
CA VAL A 359 0.97 -3.72 -21.03
C VAL A 359 0.55 -2.59 -20.09
N VAL A 360 1.24 -1.45 -20.13
CA VAL A 360 0.91 -0.29 -19.28
C VAL A 360 -0.46 0.29 -19.64
N ALA A 361 -0.75 0.48 -20.93
CA ALA A 361 -2.06 0.96 -21.36
C ALA A 361 -3.20 0.03 -20.89
N ASN A 362 -3.07 -1.27 -21.10
CA ASN A 362 -4.08 -2.25 -20.69
C ASN A 362 -4.28 -2.28 -19.17
N ALA A 363 -3.20 -2.15 -18.39
CA ALA A 363 -3.26 -2.10 -16.93
C ALA A 363 -4.05 -0.87 -16.42
N CYS A 364 -4.02 0.23 -17.16
CA CYS A 364 -4.81 1.44 -16.92
C CYS A 364 -6.17 1.44 -17.63
N GLY A 365 -6.62 0.31 -18.19
CA GLY A 365 -7.91 0.21 -18.89
C GLY A 365 -7.96 0.91 -20.25
N CYS A 366 -6.81 1.21 -20.86
CA CYS A 366 -6.69 1.88 -22.14
C CYS A 366 -6.30 0.89 -23.25
N GLU A 367 -6.88 1.04 -24.44
CA GLU A 367 -6.64 0.12 -25.57
C GLU A 367 -5.28 0.32 -26.26
N SER A 368 -4.64 1.47 -26.02
CA SER A 368 -3.35 1.84 -26.62
C SER A 368 -2.61 2.86 -25.76
N TYR A 369 -1.31 3.05 -26.04
CA TYR A 369 -0.50 4.07 -25.38
C TYR A 369 -1.00 5.49 -25.68
N GLU A 370 -1.43 5.74 -26.91
CA GLU A 370 -2.01 7.02 -27.33
C GLU A 370 -3.31 7.31 -26.57
N ALA A 371 -4.16 6.30 -26.37
CA ALA A 371 -5.36 6.42 -25.55
C ALA A 371 -5.03 6.68 -24.07
N LEU A 372 -3.98 6.05 -23.55
CA LEU A 372 -3.48 6.32 -22.20
C LEU A 372 -2.99 7.77 -22.06
N GLU A 373 -2.20 8.28 -23.01
CA GLU A 373 -1.73 9.67 -22.98
C GLU A 373 -2.91 10.66 -22.99
N GLN A 374 -3.93 10.39 -23.80
CA GLN A 374 -5.15 11.19 -23.80
C GLN A 374 -5.88 11.12 -22.45
N ALA A 375 -6.06 9.92 -21.88
CA ALA A 375 -6.71 9.74 -20.59
C ALA A 375 -5.96 10.46 -19.45
N VAL A 376 -4.62 10.40 -19.45
CA VAL A 376 -3.76 11.13 -18.51
C VAL A 376 -3.98 12.64 -18.64
N ASN A 377 -3.96 13.19 -19.85
CA ASN A 377 -4.16 14.63 -20.07
C ASN A 377 -5.55 15.11 -19.62
N GLU A 378 -6.59 14.34 -19.97
CA GLU A 378 -7.98 14.65 -19.60
C GLU A 378 -8.20 14.56 -18.09
N ALA A 379 -7.67 13.50 -17.45
CA ALA A 379 -7.74 13.32 -16.00
C ALA A 379 -7.01 14.45 -15.26
N ALA A 380 -5.81 14.81 -15.69
CA ALA A 380 -5.01 15.88 -15.07
C ALA A 380 -5.73 17.23 -15.13
N SER A 381 -6.13 17.66 -16.33
CA SER A 381 -6.81 18.94 -16.52
C SER A 381 -8.17 18.98 -15.82
N GLY A 382 -8.94 17.90 -15.91
CA GLY A 382 -10.24 17.77 -15.28
C GLY A 382 -10.17 17.78 -13.75
N ALA A 383 -9.20 17.06 -13.19
CA ALA A 383 -8.95 17.01 -11.75
C ALA A 383 -8.46 18.37 -11.23
N ALA A 384 -7.53 19.02 -11.93
CA ALA A 384 -7.02 20.33 -11.55
C ALA A 384 -8.17 21.36 -11.46
N ALA A 385 -9.02 21.43 -12.48
CA ALA A 385 -10.15 22.36 -12.50
C ALA A 385 -11.17 22.08 -11.39
N GLU A 386 -11.44 20.81 -11.08
CA GLU A 386 -12.38 20.43 -10.03
C GLU A 386 -11.83 20.70 -8.62
N ILE A 387 -10.54 20.43 -8.38
CA ILE A 387 -9.86 20.79 -7.13
C ILE A 387 -9.90 22.31 -6.91
N ASP A 388 -9.65 23.11 -7.95
CA ASP A 388 -9.70 24.57 -7.84
C ASP A 388 -11.12 25.07 -7.52
N ALA A 389 -12.14 24.44 -8.11
CA ALA A 389 -13.53 24.75 -7.81
C ALA A 389 -13.91 24.38 -6.37
N LEU A 390 -13.45 23.23 -5.87
CA LEU A 390 -13.68 22.78 -4.49
C LEU A 390 -12.94 23.64 -3.46
N ALA A 391 -11.74 24.12 -3.77
CA ALA A 391 -10.98 25.00 -2.89
C ALA A 391 -11.58 26.43 -2.81
N ALA A 392 -12.36 26.83 -3.82
CA ALA A 392 -13.02 28.13 -3.86
C ALA A 392 -14.43 28.15 -3.23
N ALA A 393 -15.01 26.97 -2.98
CA ALA A 393 -16.33 26.79 -2.35
C ALA A 393 -16.21 26.79 -0.82
#